data_AF-A0A432QBU0-F1
#
_entry.id   AF-A0A432QBU0-F1
#
_cell.length_a   1.000
_cell.length_b   1.000
_cell.length_c   1.000
_cell.angle_alpha   90.00
_cell.angle_beta   90.00
_cell.angle_gamma   90.00
#
_symmetry.space_group_name_H-M   'P 1'
#
loop_
_entity.id
_entity.type
_entity.pdbx_description
1 polymer ?
#
loop_
_entity_poly.entity_id
_entity_poly.type
_entity_poly.pdbx_seq_one_letter_code
_entity_poly.pdbx_strand_id
1 'polypeptide(L)'
;RVLTEAAVAGRVDHLRGLKENVIIGRLIPARFDLSEEGQKILLDPKIRRLPVRPEIYAQAPKDFPNPFLDKSIGAKVKFDVVKSKNRYNLVNSLFDVMVTYRLDDLRKATKAVQDAEKAMAGKNNAEAAKMIAEAKALIAALPVDEARSFDKDFAAIFKKKRKKATDKVTGRQAEVEQQWDSMVKSNYAEAAKLARKAQSLL
;
A
#
# COMPACT_ATOMS: atom_id res chain seq x y z
N ARG A 1 26.70 6.23 23.32
CA ARG A 1 28.10 6.01 22.89
C ARG A 1 28.34 6.27 21.40
N VAL A 2 27.33 6.17 20.53
CA VAL A 2 27.50 6.43 19.07
C VAL A 2 28.00 7.84 18.73
N LEU A 3 27.46 8.89 19.36
CA LEU A 3 27.94 10.27 19.13
C LEU A 3 29.37 10.49 19.65
N THR A 4 29.72 9.81 20.75
CA THR A 4 31.06 9.89 21.35
C THR A 4 32.10 9.21 20.45
N GLU A 5 31.79 8.04 19.91
CA GLU A 5 32.68 7.32 18.98
C GLU A 5 32.80 8.01 17.62
N ALA A 6 31.72 8.61 17.09
CA ALA A 6 31.76 9.40 15.88
C ALA A 6 32.63 10.67 16.04
N ALA A 7 32.53 11.34 17.20
CA ALA A 7 33.35 12.50 17.54
C ALA A 7 34.84 12.13 17.69
N VAL A 8 35.15 11.01 18.35
CA VAL A 8 36.53 10.51 18.51
C VAL A 8 37.14 10.07 17.17
N ALA A 9 36.34 9.52 16.26
CA ALA A 9 36.79 9.05 14.95
C ALA A 9 36.76 10.13 13.84
N GLY A 10 36.42 11.39 14.15
CA GLY A 10 36.35 12.48 13.18
C GLY A 10 35.28 12.30 12.09
N ARG A 11 34.28 11.45 12.30
CA ARG A 11 33.23 11.16 11.31
C ARG A 11 32.10 12.17 11.44
N VAL A 12 31.72 12.80 10.33
CA VAL A 12 30.55 13.69 10.27
C VAL A 12 29.28 12.84 10.14
N ASP A 13 28.48 12.78 11.19
CA ASP A 13 27.14 12.19 11.14
C ASP A 13 26.10 13.28 10.81
N HIS A 14 25.41 13.13 9.68
CA HIS A 14 24.41 14.09 9.21
C HIS A 14 23.05 13.97 9.94
N LEU A 15 22.95 13.16 11.00
CA LEU A 15 21.76 13.01 11.85
C LEU A 15 20.48 12.68 11.07
N ARG A 16 20.60 12.06 9.90
CA ARG A 16 19.45 11.65 9.08
C ARG A 16 18.77 10.48 9.81
N GLY A 17 17.71 10.78 10.56
CA GLY A 17 16.92 9.80 11.33
C GLY A 17 17.08 9.87 12.86
N LEU A 18 17.99 10.70 13.41
CA LEU A 18 18.14 10.86 14.87
C LEU A 18 17.25 11.95 15.49
N LYS A 19 16.75 12.91 14.71
CA LYS A 19 16.07 14.09 15.26
C LYS A 19 14.76 13.79 16.01
N GLU A 20 14.09 12.67 15.73
CA GLU A 20 12.87 12.27 16.45
C GLU A 20 13.14 11.37 17.66
N ASN A 21 14.24 10.62 17.69
CA ASN A 21 14.47 9.56 18.69
C ASN A 21 15.41 9.97 19.84
N VAL A 22 16.03 11.14 19.77
CA VAL A 22 16.88 11.67 20.87
C VAL A 22 16.05 12.21 22.05
N ILE A 23 14.75 12.47 21.87
CA ILE A 23 13.87 12.99 22.93
C ILE A 23 13.44 11.90 23.93
N ILE A 24 13.48 10.62 23.54
CA ILE A 24 13.16 9.50 24.41
C ILE A 24 14.50 8.94 24.87
N GLY A 25 14.78 8.91 26.18
CA GLY A 25 16.10 8.61 26.79
C GLY A 25 16.74 7.24 26.52
N ARG A 26 16.41 6.58 25.40
CA ARG A 26 17.04 5.38 24.84
C ARG A 26 17.66 5.71 23.48
N LEU A 27 19.00 5.70 23.43
CA LEU A 27 19.78 5.95 22.24
C LEU A 27 19.56 4.81 21.22
N ILE A 28 18.82 5.05 20.13
CA ILE A 28 18.82 4.14 18.98
C ILE A 28 20.14 4.36 18.22
N PRO A 29 20.97 3.33 18.00
CA PRO A 29 22.23 3.51 17.28
C PRO A 29 21.95 4.06 15.88
N ALA A 30 22.65 5.15 15.52
CA ALA A 30 22.60 5.70 14.16
C ALA A 30 22.94 4.59 13.17
N ARG A 31 22.09 4.43 12.14
CA ARG A 31 22.32 3.48 11.04
C ARG A 31 22.39 2.00 11.47
N PHE A 32 21.75 1.63 12.57
CA PHE A 32 21.63 0.21 12.97
C PHE A 32 21.04 -0.64 11.85
N ASP A 33 20.11 -0.08 11.07
CA ASP A 33 19.54 -0.73 9.89
C ASP A 33 20.59 -1.15 8.85
N LEU A 34 21.73 -0.48 8.74
CA LEU A 34 22.82 -0.84 7.83
C LEU A 34 23.98 -1.58 8.52
N SER A 35 23.94 -1.72 9.85
CA SER A 35 24.96 -2.48 10.57
C SER A 35 24.86 -3.96 10.23
N GLU A 36 25.94 -4.71 10.47
CA GLU A 36 25.90 -6.16 10.31
C GLU A 36 24.82 -6.79 11.20
N GLU A 37 24.71 -6.33 12.45
CA GLU A 37 23.74 -6.81 13.43
C GLU A 37 22.30 -6.53 12.99
N GLY A 38 21.99 -5.31 12.53
CA GLY A 38 20.66 -4.95 12.06
C GLY A 38 20.27 -5.68 10.77
N GLN A 39 21.24 -5.92 9.88
CA GLN A 39 21.00 -6.69 8.66
C GLN A 39 20.79 -8.19 8.94
N LYS A 40 21.47 -8.77 9.94
CA LYS A 40 21.24 -10.16 10.38
C LYS A 40 19.83 -10.38 10.90
N ILE A 41 19.26 -9.40 11.61
CA ILE A 41 17.88 -9.46 12.11
C ILE A 41 16.87 -9.67 10.96
N LEU A 42 17.15 -9.17 9.76
CA LEU A 42 16.26 -9.33 8.61
C LEU A 42 16.11 -10.81 8.16
N LEU A 43 17.06 -11.68 8.53
CA LEU A 43 17.01 -13.13 8.28
C LEU A 43 16.08 -13.88 9.24
N ASP A 44 15.63 -13.27 10.34
CA ASP A 44 14.75 -13.92 11.32
C ASP A 44 13.46 -14.43 10.62
N PRO A 45 13.02 -15.68 10.86
CA PRO A 45 11.82 -16.25 10.23
C PRO A 45 10.53 -15.42 10.41
N LYS A 46 10.43 -14.63 11.49
CA LYS A 46 9.33 -13.72 11.76
C LYS A 46 9.42 -12.41 10.97
N ILE A 47 10.61 -12.02 10.51
CA ILE A 47 10.85 -10.79 9.75
C ILE A 47 10.98 -11.06 8.25
N ARG A 48 11.87 -11.97 7.86
CA ARG A 48 12.16 -12.40 6.47
C ARG A 48 12.15 -11.27 5.45
N ARG A 49 12.97 -10.26 5.69
CA ARG A 49 13.24 -9.17 4.75
C ARG A 49 14.61 -9.38 4.11
N LEU A 50 14.78 -8.97 2.87
CA LEU A 50 16.04 -9.16 2.13
C LEU A 50 17.09 -8.16 2.63
N PRO A 51 18.22 -8.60 3.23
CA PRO A 51 19.34 -7.72 3.53
C PRO A 51 19.85 -7.01 2.27
N VAL A 52 20.33 -5.78 2.41
CA VAL A 52 20.99 -5.03 1.34
C VAL A 52 22.50 -5.26 1.30
N ARG A 53 23.06 -5.92 2.33
CA ARG A 53 24.47 -6.31 2.40
C ARG A 53 24.66 -7.74 1.90
N PRO A 54 25.38 -7.96 0.78
CA PRO A 54 25.61 -9.31 0.22
C PRO A 54 26.25 -10.27 1.23
N GLU A 55 27.17 -9.79 2.06
CA GLU A 55 27.90 -10.62 3.04
C GLU A 55 26.99 -11.36 4.03
N ILE A 56 25.81 -10.81 4.31
CA ILE A 56 24.85 -11.36 5.27
C ILE A 56 24.22 -12.65 4.77
N TYR A 57 24.13 -12.82 3.44
CA TYR A 57 23.51 -14.00 2.84
C TYR A 57 24.32 -15.28 3.06
N ALA A 58 25.60 -15.18 3.43
CA ALA A 58 26.39 -16.34 3.86
C ALA A 58 25.81 -17.01 5.12
N GLN A 59 25.03 -16.27 5.92
CA GLN A 59 24.37 -16.74 7.14
C GLN A 59 22.86 -16.97 6.95
N ALA A 60 22.35 -16.77 5.73
CA ALA A 60 20.93 -16.93 5.44
C ALA A 60 20.52 -18.42 5.43
N PRO A 61 19.26 -18.74 5.80
CA PRO A 61 18.69 -20.07 5.60
C PRO A 61 18.83 -20.55 4.16
N LYS A 62 18.93 -21.87 3.94
CA LYS A 62 19.15 -22.45 2.60
C LYS A 62 18.04 -22.12 1.59
N ASP A 63 16.82 -21.92 2.06
CA ASP A 63 15.63 -21.56 1.28
C ASP A 63 15.43 -20.04 1.15
N PHE A 64 16.32 -19.23 1.70
CA PHE A 64 16.18 -17.78 1.70
C PHE A 64 16.52 -17.17 0.33
N PRO A 65 15.64 -16.34 -0.26
CA PRO A 65 15.90 -15.74 -1.57
C PRO A 65 17.12 -14.82 -1.53
N ASN A 66 18.00 -14.91 -2.52
CA ASN A 66 19.19 -14.05 -2.63
C ASN A 66 19.15 -13.20 -3.91
N PRO A 67 18.83 -11.89 -3.82
CA PRO A 67 18.71 -11.01 -5.00
C PRO A 67 20.03 -10.74 -5.72
N PHE A 68 21.18 -11.05 -5.10
CA PHE A 68 22.49 -10.89 -5.73
C PHE A 68 22.89 -12.08 -6.60
N LEU A 69 22.24 -13.24 -6.40
CA LEU A 69 22.48 -14.46 -7.19
C LEU A 69 21.30 -14.75 -8.13
N ASP A 70 20.08 -14.54 -7.66
CA ASP A 70 18.87 -14.77 -8.43
C ASP A 70 18.44 -13.50 -9.16
N LYS A 71 18.81 -13.44 -10.44
CA LYS A 71 18.45 -12.34 -11.35
C LYS A 71 16.96 -12.25 -11.64
N SER A 72 16.15 -13.26 -11.27
CA SER A 72 14.69 -13.21 -11.42
C SER A 72 14.03 -12.34 -10.35
N ILE A 73 14.70 -12.14 -9.21
CA ILE A 73 14.20 -11.31 -8.11
C ILE A 73 14.19 -9.84 -8.56
N GLY A 74 12.99 -9.28 -8.65
CA GLY A 74 12.78 -7.91 -9.13
C GLY A 74 12.74 -7.77 -10.67
N ALA A 75 13.09 -8.79 -11.45
CA ALA A 75 13.05 -8.72 -12.93
C ALA A 75 11.65 -8.45 -13.48
N LYS A 76 10.60 -8.91 -12.78
CA LYS A 76 9.20 -8.64 -13.14
C LYS A 76 8.73 -7.25 -12.69
N VAL A 77 9.46 -6.59 -11.77
CA VAL A 77 9.08 -5.30 -11.21
C VAL A 77 9.69 -4.18 -12.05
N LYS A 78 8.93 -3.72 -13.05
CA LYS A 78 9.28 -2.53 -13.83
C LYS A 78 8.81 -1.28 -13.09
N PHE A 79 9.60 -0.81 -12.14
CA PHE A 79 9.31 0.46 -11.46
C PHE A 79 9.76 1.65 -12.32
N ASP A 80 8.81 2.50 -12.68
CA ASP A 80 9.08 3.76 -13.38
C ASP A 80 8.94 4.93 -12.40
N VAL A 81 10.08 5.50 -12.02
CA VAL A 81 10.18 6.61 -11.07
C VAL A 81 9.47 7.85 -11.58
N VAL A 82 9.53 8.12 -12.89
CA VAL A 82 8.93 9.31 -13.51
C VAL A 82 7.41 9.16 -13.53
N LYS A 83 6.91 7.99 -13.95
CA LYS A 83 5.48 7.64 -13.88
C LYS A 83 4.94 7.77 -12.44
N SER A 84 5.66 7.21 -11.46
CA SER A 84 5.27 7.28 -10.05
C SER A 84 5.22 8.73 -9.55
N LYS A 85 6.25 9.53 -9.83
CA LYS A 85 6.32 10.94 -9.44
C LYS A 85 5.18 11.75 -10.03
N ASN A 86 4.89 11.60 -11.32
CA ASN A 86 3.87 12.37 -12.02
C ASN A 86 2.46 12.08 -11.50
N ARG A 87 2.22 10.89 -10.97
CA ARG A 87 0.91 10.43 -10.48
C ARG A 87 0.73 10.56 -8.97
N TYR A 88 1.75 11.02 -8.25
CA TYR A 88 1.77 10.94 -6.80
C TYR A 88 0.52 11.53 -6.13
N ASN A 89 0.12 12.74 -6.50
CA ASN A 89 -1.06 13.39 -5.92
C ASN A 89 -2.38 12.77 -6.39
N LEU A 90 -2.45 12.35 -7.66
CA LEU A 90 -3.61 11.68 -8.22
C LEU A 90 -3.87 10.36 -7.50
N VAL A 91 -2.83 9.55 -7.26
CA VAL A 91 -2.94 8.27 -6.55
C VAL A 91 -3.31 8.48 -5.08
N ASN A 92 -2.75 9.50 -4.43
CA ASN A 92 -3.14 9.84 -3.06
C ASN A 92 -4.62 10.24 -2.96
N SER A 93 -5.10 11.07 -3.90
CA SER A 93 -6.52 11.44 -3.98
C SER A 93 -7.41 10.22 -4.22
N LEU A 94 -7.02 9.33 -5.14
CA LEU A 94 -7.72 8.09 -5.41
C LEU A 94 -7.82 7.20 -4.16
N PHE A 95 -6.71 7.02 -3.44
CA PHE A 95 -6.67 6.26 -2.20
C PHE A 95 -7.58 6.88 -1.13
N ASP A 96 -7.55 8.20 -1.00
CA ASP A 96 -8.38 8.90 -0.04
C ASP A 96 -9.87 8.72 -0.31
N VAL A 97 -10.30 8.91 -1.57
CA VAL A 97 -11.70 8.74 -1.97
C VAL A 97 -12.14 7.28 -1.83
N MET A 98 -11.33 6.33 -2.29
CA MET A 98 -11.72 4.92 -2.37
C MET A 98 -11.59 4.18 -1.04
N VAL A 99 -10.62 4.55 -0.20
CA VAL A 99 -10.24 3.82 1.00
C VAL A 99 -10.41 4.71 2.22
N THR A 100 -9.72 5.83 2.32
CA THR A 100 -9.71 6.64 3.57
C THR A 100 -11.13 7.10 3.96
N TYR A 101 -11.88 7.73 3.05
CA TYR A 101 -13.21 8.29 3.34
C TYR A 101 -14.33 7.25 3.31
N ARG A 102 -14.07 6.08 2.74
CA ARG A 102 -15.05 5.02 2.51
C ARG A 102 -14.66 3.71 3.19
N LEU A 103 -13.75 3.77 4.17
CA LEU A 103 -13.20 2.57 4.81
C LEU A 103 -14.30 1.68 5.40
N ASP A 104 -15.30 2.29 6.04
CA ASP A 104 -16.40 1.53 6.63
C ASP A 104 -17.29 0.88 5.55
N ASP A 105 -17.58 1.58 4.46
CA ASP A 105 -18.36 1.05 3.35
C ASP A 105 -17.61 -0.08 2.63
N LEU A 106 -16.32 0.12 2.36
CA LEU A 106 -15.42 -0.88 1.78
C LEU A 106 -15.32 -2.12 2.66
N ARG A 107 -15.18 -1.95 3.99
CA ARG A 107 -15.15 -3.08 4.95
C ARG A 107 -16.46 -3.85 4.93
N LYS A 108 -17.60 -3.17 4.91
CA LYS A 108 -18.92 -3.82 4.83
C LYS A 108 -19.10 -4.59 3.53
N ALA A 109 -18.74 -4.01 2.39
CA ALA A 109 -18.84 -4.66 1.08
C ALA A 109 -17.91 -5.88 1.00
N THR A 110 -16.64 -5.70 1.38
CA THR A 110 -15.64 -6.79 1.39
C THR A 110 -16.05 -7.92 2.33
N LYS A 111 -16.55 -7.59 3.52
CA LYS A 111 -17.06 -8.59 4.47
C LYS A 111 -18.23 -9.38 3.89
N ALA A 112 -19.19 -8.71 3.25
CA ALA A 112 -20.32 -9.40 2.62
C ALA A 112 -19.86 -10.38 1.54
N VAL A 113 -18.88 -9.99 0.72
CA VAL A 113 -18.26 -10.89 -0.28
C VAL A 113 -17.59 -12.08 0.38
N GLN A 114 -16.78 -11.86 1.42
CA GLN A 114 -16.09 -12.94 2.13
C GLN A 114 -17.06 -13.91 2.82
N ASP A 115 -18.14 -13.39 3.42
CA ASP A 115 -19.19 -14.20 4.05
C ASP A 115 -19.92 -15.06 3.00
N ALA A 116 -20.17 -14.52 1.80
CA ALA A 116 -20.76 -15.26 0.68
C ALA A 116 -19.80 -16.32 0.10
N GLU A 117 -18.51 -16.00 -0.07
CA GLU A 117 -17.48 -16.96 -0.48
C GLU A 117 -17.36 -18.12 0.52
N LYS A 118 -17.40 -17.80 1.82
CA LYS A 118 -17.41 -18.82 2.87
C LYS A 118 -18.66 -19.70 2.81
N ALA A 119 -19.84 -19.13 2.56
CA ALA A 119 -21.08 -19.88 2.40
C ALA A 119 -21.08 -20.77 1.16
N MET A 120 -20.34 -20.38 0.11
CA MET A 120 -20.20 -21.14 -1.14
C MET A 120 -19.21 -22.31 -1.02
N ALA A 121 -18.36 -22.34 0.00
CA ALA A 121 -17.33 -23.36 0.15
C ALA A 121 -17.93 -24.77 0.14
N GLY A 122 -17.50 -25.60 -0.83
CA GLY A 122 -18.01 -26.96 -1.01
C GLY A 122 -19.38 -27.06 -1.70
N LYS A 123 -19.97 -25.94 -2.12
CA LYS A 123 -21.23 -25.88 -2.87
C LYS A 123 -20.96 -25.52 -4.33
N ASN A 124 -21.85 -25.92 -5.23
CA ASN A 124 -21.79 -25.54 -6.64
C ASN A 124 -23.08 -24.82 -7.05
N ASN A 125 -23.04 -23.49 -7.02
CA ASN A 125 -24.13 -22.64 -7.49
C ASN A 125 -23.55 -21.57 -8.43
N ALA A 126 -23.77 -21.74 -9.74
CA ALA A 126 -23.23 -20.87 -10.78
C ALA A 126 -23.75 -19.43 -10.67
N GLU A 127 -25.00 -19.24 -10.26
CA GLU A 127 -25.60 -17.92 -10.09
C GLU A 127 -24.94 -17.17 -8.92
N ALA A 128 -24.79 -17.84 -7.76
CA ALA A 128 -24.12 -17.27 -6.59
C ALA A 128 -22.64 -16.96 -6.90
N ALA A 129 -21.94 -17.84 -7.62
CA ALA A 129 -20.55 -17.61 -8.03
C ALA A 129 -20.41 -16.40 -8.94
N LYS A 130 -21.33 -16.23 -9.91
CA LYS A 130 -21.35 -15.05 -10.78
C LYS A 130 -21.57 -13.76 -9.98
N MET A 131 -22.54 -13.75 -9.06
CA MET A 131 -22.82 -12.58 -8.22
C MET A 131 -21.62 -12.21 -7.31
N ILE A 132 -20.92 -13.20 -6.75
CA ILE A 132 -19.71 -12.98 -5.96
C ILE A 132 -18.60 -12.37 -6.82
N ALA A 133 -18.39 -12.88 -8.04
CA ALA A 133 -17.40 -12.34 -8.97
C ALA A 133 -17.72 -10.89 -9.37
N GLU A 134 -18.98 -10.58 -9.68
CA GLU A 134 -19.44 -9.22 -9.97
C GLU A 134 -19.25 -8.27 -8.79
N ALA A 135 -19.58 -8.72 -7.57
CA ALA A 135 -19.35 -7.93 -6.36
C ALA A 135 -17.87 -7.61 -6.15
N LYS A 136 -16.96 -8.57 -6.39
CA LYS A 136 -15.51 -8.34 -6.34
C LYS A 136 -15.05 -7.36 -7.41
N ALA A 137 -15.59 -7.46 -8.63
CA ALA A 137 -15.28 -6.55 -9.71
C ALA A 137 -15.70 -5.11 -9.39
N LEU A 138 -16.89 -4.91 -8.80
CA LEU A 138 -17.37 -3.60 -8.36
C LEU A 138 -16.47 -2.98 -7.28
N ILE A 139 -16.01 -3.77 -6.30
CA ILE A 139 -15.08 -3.30 -5.26
C ILE A 139 -13.73 -2.90 -5.88
N ALA A 140 -13.24 -3.65 -6.87
CA ALA A 140 -11.96 -3.41 -7.53
C ALA A 140 -12.00 -2.34 -8.62
N ALA A 141 -13.19 -1.87 -9.01
CA ALA A 141 -13.36 -0.93 -10.11
C ALA A 141 -12.72 0.43 -9.80
N LEU A 142 -11.82 0.86 -10.68
CA LEU A 142 -11.14 2.15 -10.58
C LEU A 142 -11.89 3.22 -11.39
N PRO A 143 -12.10 4.44 -10.86
CA PRO A 143 -12.73 5.54 -11.58
C PRO A 143 -11.83 6.19 -12.65
N VAL A 144 -10.56 5.76 -12.72
CA VAL A 144 -9.56 6.26 -13.66
C VAL A 144 -8.80 5.06 -14.21
N ASP A 145 -8.69 4.99 -15.53
CA ASP A 145 -7.89 3.98 -16.21
C ASP A 145 -6.40 4.36 -16.28
N GLU A 146 -5.60 3.47 -16.86
CA GLU A 146 -4.17 3.70 -16.98
C GLU A 146 -3.86 4.88 -17.91
N ALA A 147 -4.55 5.02 -19.04
CA ALA A 147 -4.28 6.07 -20.02
C ALA A 147 -4.56 7.47 -19.43
N ARG A 148 -5.72 7.65 -18.81
CA ARG A 148 -6.13 8.91 -18.17
C ARG A 148 -5.27 9.25 -16.97
N SER A 149 -4.81 8.26 -16.20
CA SER A 149 -3.86 8.52 -15.11
C SER A 149 -2.46 8.92 -15.61
N PHE A 150 -2.13 8.72 -16.90
CA PHE A 150 -0.90 9.25 -17.51
C PHE A 150 -1.04 10.64 -18.09
N ASP A 151 -2.27 11.08 -18.35
CA ASP A 151 -2.51 12.39 -18.90
C ASP A 151 -2.02 13.47 -17.93
N LYS A 152 -1.10 14.32 -18.41
CA LYS A 152 -0.41 15.30 -17.57
C LYS A 152 -1.38 16.36 -17.06
N ASP A 153 -2.31 16.78 -17.91
CA ASP A 153 -3.27 17.83 -17.58
C ASP A 153 -4.27 17.32 -16.55
N PHE A 154 -4.71 16.07 -16.69
CA PHE A 154 -5.56 15.40 -15.72
C PHE A 154 -4.85 15.19 -14.38
N ALA A 155 -3.61 14.67 -14.38
CA ALA A 155 -2.83 14.51 -13.16
C ALA A 155 -2.56 15.85 -12.46
N ALA A 156 -2.38 16.92 -13.24
CA ALA A 156 -2.16 18.28 -12.74
C ALA A 156 -3.40 18.89 -12.04
N ILE A 157 -4.60 18.30 -12.17
CA ILE A 157 -5.78 18.71 -11.40
C ILE A 157 -5.54 18.51 -9.89
N PHE A 158 -4.80 17.46 -9.51
CA PHE A 158 -4.59 17.06 -8.13
C PHE A 158 -3.41 17.80 -7.51
N LYS A 159 -3.69 18.98 -6.97
CA LYS A 159 -2.67 19.85 -6.34
C LYS A 159 -2.84 19.97 -4.83
N LYS A 160 -4.09 19.91 -4.35
CA LYS A 160 -4.39 20.18 -2.94
C LYS A 160 -4.32 18.89 -2.13
N LYS A 161 -3.40 18.87 -1.17
CA LYS A 161 -3.29 17.82 -0.16
C LYS A 161 -4.10 18.21 1.07
N ARG A 162 -5.00 17.33 1.52
CA ARG A 162 -5.63 17.46 2.83
C ARG A 162 -4.65 16.99 3.91
N LYS A 163 -4.36 17.86 4.88
CA LYS A 163 -3.55 17.57 6.08
C LYS A 163 -4.45 17.35 7.30
N LYS A 164 -5.66 17.92 7.30
CA LYS A 164 -6.68 17.79 8.34
C LYS A 164 -8.02 17.42 7.71
N ALA A 165 -8.90 16.78 8.49
CA ALA A 165 -10.24 16.41 8.04
C ALA A 165 -11.09 17.63 7.61
N THR A 166 -10.81 18.81 8.16
CA THR A 166 -11.51 20.05 7.83
C THR A 166 -11.00 20.74 6.56
N ASP A 167 -9.93 20.23 5.94
CA ASP A 167 -9.36 20.83 4.74
C ASP A 167 -10.28 20.63 3.54
N LYS A 168 -10.78 21.74 2.99
CA LYS A 168 -11.65 21.73 1.82
C LYS A 168 -10.83 21.73 0.54
N VAL A 169 -11.15 20.82 -0.37
CA VAL A 169 -10.73 20.88 -1.78
C VAL A 169 -11.82 21.57 -2.57
N THR A 170 -11.47 22.43 -3.51
CA THR A 170 -12.40 23.25 -4.31
C THR A 170 -12.02 23.21 -5.79
N GLY A 171 -12.91 23.70 -6.65
CA GLY A 171 -12.72 23.75 -8.09
C GLY A 171 -12.63 22.36 -8.73
N ARG A 172 -11.84 22.24 -9.79
CA ARG A 172 -11.82 21.05 -10.64
C ARG A 172 -11.46 19.76 -9.91
N GLN A 173 -10.56 19.82 -8.92
CA GLN A 173 -10.20 18.64 -8.13
C GLN A 173 -11.40 18.13 -7.31
N ALA A 174 -12.18 19.02 -6.71
CA ALA A 174 -13.36 18.63 -5.93
C ALA A 174 -14.45 18.00 -6.80
N GLU A 175 -14.68 18.55 -7.99
CA GLU A 175 -15.64 17.99 -8.96
C GLU A 175 -15.29 16.56 -9.35
N VAL A 176 -14.02 16.32 -9.69
CA VAL A 176 -13.54 15.00 -10.09
C VAL A 176 -13.61 14.02 -8.91
N GLU A 177 -13.14 14.44 -7.73
CA GLU A 177 -13.22 13.61 -6.52
C GLU A 177 -14.67 13.27 -6.13
N GLN A 178 -15.62 14.18 -6.31
CA GLN A 178 -17.05 13.94 -6.05
C GLN A 178 -17.66 12.92 -7.03
N GLN A 179 -17.26 12.97 -8.31
CA GLN A 179 -17.66 11.96 -9.30
C GLN A 179 -17.14 10.57 -8.91
N TRP A 180 -15.87 10.49 -8.52
CA TRP A 180 -15.25 9.25 -8.05
C TRP A 180 -15.95 8.73 -6.80
N ASP A 181 -16.22 9.61 -5.84
CA ASP A 181 -16.89 9.27 -4.60
C ASP A 181 -18.28 8.68 -4.83
N SER A 182 -19.06 9.30 -5.72
CA SER A 182 -20.40 8.84 -6.09
C SER A 182 -20.34 7.44 -6.72
N MET A 183 -19.41 7.22 -7.65
CA MET A 183 -19.21 5.92 -8.29
C MET A 183 -18.80 4.85 -7.27
N VAL A 184 -17.81 5.14 -6.42
CA VAL A 184 -17.29 4.20 -5.42
C VAL A 184 -18.36 3.82 -4.40
N LYS A 185 -19.10 4.81 -3.90
CA LYS A 185 -20.20 4.57 -2.96
C LYS A 185 -21.28 3.67 -3.58
N SER A 186 -21.65 3.94 -4.82
CA SER A 186 -22.62 3.11 -5.56
C SER A 186 -22.09 1.68 -5.73
N ASN A 187 -20.82 1.53 -6.14
CA ASN A 187 -20.21 0.22 -6.36
C ASN A 187 -20.15 -0.61 -5.08
N TYR A 188 -19.73 -0.02 -3.95
CA TYR A 188 -19.66 -0.75 -2.67
C TYR A 188 -21.05 -1.15 -2.17
N ALA A 189 -22.06 -0.30 -2.35
CA ALA A 189 -23.43 -0.62 -1.98
C ALA A 189 -23.98 -1.79 -2.83
N GLU A 190 -23.81 -1.75 -4.15
CA GLU A 190 -24.29 -2.81 -5.03
C GLU A 190 -23.49 -4.11 -4.84
N ALA A 191 -22.17 -4.03 -4.61
CA ALA A 191 -21.34 -5.19 -4.28
C ALA A 191 -21.84 -5.90 -3.02
N ALA A 192 -22.15 -5.14 -1.95
CA ALA A 192 -22.69 -5.71 -0.72
C ALA A 192 -24.06 -6.37 -0.94
N LYS A 193 -24.91 -5.77 -1.77
CA LYS A 193 -26.24 -6.29 -2.11
C LYS A 193 -26.14 -7.59 -2.93
N LEU A 194 -25.30 -7.61 -3.96
CA LEU A 194 -25.05 -8.81 -4.77
C LEU A 194 -24.48 -9.94 -3.92
N ALA A 195 -23.51 -9.66 -3.06
CA ALA A 195 -22.92 -10.65 -2.18
C ALA A 195 -23.95 -11.25 -1.20
N ARG A 196 -24.81 -10.42 -0.59
CA ARG A 196 -25.89 -10.90 0.29
C ARG A 196 -26.93 -11.72 -0.47
N LYS A 197 -27.27 -11.33 -1.70
CA LYS A 197 -28.17 -12.11 -2.55
C LYS A 197 -27.55 -13.46 -2.88
N ALA A 198 -26.28 -13.49 -3.28
CA ALA A 198 -25.54 -14.73 -3.52
C ALA A 198 -25.55 -15.64 -2.30
N GLN A 199 -25.30 -15.09 -1.11
CA GLN A 199 -25.34 -15.82 0.15
C GLN A 199 -26.72 -16.42 0.44
N SER A 200 -27.82 -15.72 0.11
CA SER A 200 -29.18 -16.25 0.30
C SER A 200 -29.54 -17.42 -0.64
N LEU A 201 -28.76 -17.64 -1.71
CA LEU A 201 -28.92 -18.73 -2.67
C LEU A 201 -28.09 -19.98 -2.30
N LEU A 202 -27.34 -19.95 -1.19
CA LEU A 202 -26.35 -20.97 -0.81
C LEU A 202 -26.75 -21.69 0.47
#